data_AF-A0A6A4GBG3-F1
#
_entry.id   AF-A0A6A4GBG3-F1
#
_cell.length_a   1.000
_cell.length_b   1.000
_cell.length_c   1.000
_cell.angle_alpha   90.00
_cell.angle_beta   90.00
_cell.angle_gamma   90.00
#
_symmetry.space_group_name_H-M   'P 1'
#
loop_
_entity.id
_entity.type
_entity.pdbx_description
1 polymer ?
#
loop_
_entity_poly.entity_id
_entity_poly.type
_entity_poly.pdbx_seq_one_letter_code
_entity_poly.pdbx_strand_id
1 'polypeptide(L)'
;GRQDRSTAHQSQQKLSKIEEDELFRWLKDLDSWDIHLPHKIILSRANDILAERQSSETVGKSWIRRFMSRYPQLKTALGQK
;
A
#
# COMPACT_ATOMS: atom_id res chain seq x y z
N GLY A 1 20.55 -22.16 12.45
CA GLY A 1 20.55 -21.03 11.50
C GLY A 1 19.47 -20.06 11.91
N ARG A 2 19.82 -18.80 12.19
CA ARG A 2 18.83 -17.76 12.52
C ARG A 2 18.11 -17.36 11.23
N GLN A 3 16.91 -17.88 11.01
CA GLN A 3 15.99 -17.30 10.04
C GLN A 3 15.57 -15.95 10.59
N ASP A 4 16.04 -14.91 9.92
CA ASP A 4 15.83 -13.52 10.24
C ASP A 4 14.32 -13.24 10.29
N ARG A 5 13.79 -12.79 11.44
CA ARG A 5 12.35 -12.53 11.60
C ARG A 5 11.81 -11.50 10.59
N SER A 6 12.71 -10.74 9.96
CA SER A 6 12.41 -9.74 8.94
C SER A 6 11.92 -10.35 7.63
N THR A 7 12.41 -11.53 7.21
CA THR A 7 11.93 -12.20 5.99
C THR A 7 10.56 -12.85 6.19
N ALA A 8 10.27 -13.34 7.40
CA ALA A 8 8.95 -13.88 7.73
C ALA A 8 7.85 -12.80 7.68
N HIS A 9 8.19 -11.55 8.03
CA HIS A 9 7.24 -10.43 7.93
C HIS A 9 7.09 -9.92 6.49
N GLN A 10 8.09 -10.10 5.61
CA GLN A 10 7.95 -9.83 4.17
C GLN A 10 7.04 -10.85 3.48
N SER A 11 7.07 -12.14 3.88
CA SER A 11 6.22 -13.17 3.26
C SER A 11 4.73 -13.07 3.64
N GLN A 12 4.37 -12.22 4.61
CA GLN A 12 2.98 -11.95 5.00
C GLN A 12 2.44 -10.63 4.43
N GLN A 13 3.26 -9.87 3.71
CA GLN A 13 2.80 -8.68 3.01
C GLN A 13 2.28 -9.12 1.65
N LYS A 14 0.99 -8.85 1.41
CA LYS A 14 0.33 -9.18 0.15
C LYS A 14 1.02 -8.52 -1.04
N LEU A 15 1.43 -7.27 -0.87
CA LEU A 15 2.31 -6.57 -1.80
C LEU A 15 3.75 -6.62 -1.26
N SER A 16 4.68 -6.87 -2.15
CA SER A 16 6.11 -6.77 -1.91
C SER A 16 6.50 -5.32 -1.67
N LYS A 17 7.64 -5.09 -1.01
CA LYS A 17 8.11 -3.73 -0.72
C LYS A 17 8.31 -2.85 -1.97
N ILE A 18 8.66 -3.45 -3.11
CA ILE A 18 8.79 -2.75 -4.39
C ILE A 18 7.42 -2.26 -4.88
N GLU A 19 6.40 -3.11 -4.80
CA GLU A 19 5.02 -2.81 -5.21
C GLU A 19 4.41 -1.74 -4.27
N GLU A 20 4.68 -1.83 -2.95
CA GLU A 20 4.31 -0.76 -2.00
C GLU A 20 5.02 0.56 -2.29
N ASP A 21 6.30 0.53 -2.70
CA ASP A 21 7.07 1.74 -3.06
C ASP A 21 6.57 2.40 -4.36
N GLU A 22 6.17 1.60 -5.35
CA GLU A 22 5.52 2.12 -6.57
C GLU A 22 4.20 2.82 -6.25
N LEU A 23 3.34 2.18 -5.44
CA LEU A 23 2.09 2.78 -4.99
C LEU A 23 2.34 4.05 -4.17
N PHE A 24 3.36 4.05 -3.31
CA PHE A 24 3.77 5.21 -2.52
C PHE A 24 4.22 6.37 -3.41
N ARG A 25 5.04 6.12 -4.44
CA ARG A 25 5.49 7.16 -5.39
C ARG A 25 4.31 7.78 -6.12
N TRP A 26 3.40 6.95 -6.62
CA TRP A 26 2.17 7.41 -7.25
C TRP A 26 1.32 8.29 -6.31
N LEU A 27 1.16 7.88 -5.04
CA LEU A 27 0.46 8.69 -4.05
C LEU A 27 1.18 10.01 -3.73
N LYS A 28 2.51 10.00 -3.72
CA LYS A 28 3.32 11.19 -3.49
C LYS A 28 3.21 12.20 -4.64
N ASP A 29 3.15 11.74 -5.88
CA ASP A 29 2.93 12.60 -7.04
C ASP A 29 1.55 13.26 -6.97
N LEU A 30 0.52 12.52 -6.55
CA LEU A 30 -0.82 13.06 -6.32
C LEU A 30 -0.90 14.03 -5.15
N ASP A 31 -0.19 13.75 -4.06
CA ASP A 31 -0.03 14.65 -2.91
C ASP A 31 0.62 15.98 -3.34
N SER A 32 1.60 15.93 -4.25
CA SER A 32 2.20 17.13 -4.87
C SER A 32 1.23 17.93 -5.71
N TRP A 33 0.13 17.33 -6.17
CA TRP A 33 -0.96 18.00 -6.91
C TRP A 33 -2.12 18.40 -5.98
N ASP A 34 -1.96 18.24 -4.67
CA ASP A 34 -2.98 18.46 -3.64
C ASP A 34 -4.25 17.58 -3.84
N ILE A 35 -4.09 16.45 -4.56
CA ILE A 35 -5.17 15.53 -4.86
C ILE A 35 -5.26 14.46 -3.78
N HIS A 36 -6.39 14.46 -3.10
CA HIS A 36 -6.68 13.54 -2.00
C HIS A 36 -7.52 12.36 -2.49
N LEU A 37 -6.92 11.17 -2.55
CA LEU A 37 -7.62 9.96 -2.98
C LEU A 37 -8.29 9.22 -1.81
N PRO A 38 -9.53 8.72 -2.00
CA PRO A 38 -10.17 7.89 -1.00
C PRO A 38 -9.51 6.50 -0.94
N HIS A 39 -9.54 5.89 0.24
CA HIS A 39 -8.97 4.56 0.50
C HIS A 39 -9.42 3.48 -0.52
N LYS A 40 -10.65 3.58 -1.05
CA LYS A 40 -11.16 2.65 -2.06
C LYS A 40 -10.34 2.67 -3.35
N ILE A 41 -9.89 3.84 -3.80
CA ILE A 41 -9.11 3.98 -5.02
C ILE A 41 -7.69 3.44 -4.81
N ILE A 42 -7.09 3.74 -3.66
CA ILE A 42 -5.78 3.20 -3.27
C ILE A 42 -5.83 1.66 -3.20
N LEU A 43 -6.89 1.10 -2.59
CA LEU A 43 -7.12 -0.34 -2.56
C LEU A 43 -7.34 -0.92 -3.95
N SER A 44 -8.07 -0.21 -4.84
CA SER A 44 -8.24 -0.64 -6.23
C SER A 44 -6.89 -0.76 -6.92
N ARG A 45 -6.07 0.30 -6.86
CA ARG A 45 -4.74 0.31 -7.49
C ARG A 45 -3.84 -0.79 -6.94
N ALA A 46 -3.85 -1.02 -5.63
CA ALA A 46 -3.11 -2.09 -5.01
C ALA A 46 -3.61 -3.49 -5.43
N ASN A 47 -4.93 -3.66 -5.62
CA ASN A 47 -5.50 -4.90 -6.17
C ASN A 47 -5.17 -5.09 -7.66
N ASP A 48 -5.10 -4.01 -8.44
CA ASP A 48 -4.71 -4.05 -9.85
C ASP A 48 -3.28 -4.57 -9.98
N ILE A 49 -2.35 -4.08 -9.14
CA ILE A 49 -0.95 -4.58 -9.09
C ILE A 49 -0.92 -6.09 -8.76
N LEU A 50 -1.75 -6.54 -7.82
CA LEU A 50 -1.87 -7.96 -7.49
C LEU A 50 -2.44 -8.79 -8.65
N ALA A 51 -3.42 -8.25 -9.36
CA ALA A 51 -4.03 -8.89 -10.52
C ALA A 51 -3.05 -8.97 -11.70
N GLU A 52 -2.24 -7.94 -11.93
CA GLU A 52 -1.13 -7.94 -12.92
C GLU A 52 -0.11 -9.05 -12.61
N ARG A 53 0.12 -9.31 -11.32
CA ARG A 53 0.97 -10.41 -10.85
C ARG A 53 0.30 -11.80 -10.93
N GLN A 54 -0.92 -11.89 -11.47
CA GLN A 54 -1.77 -13.09 -11.46
C GLN A 54 -1.97 -13.66 -10.05
N SER A 55 -1.87 -12.82 -9.03
CA SER A 55 -2.12 -13.24 -7.65
C SER A 55 -3.62 -13.39 -7.43
N SER A 56 -4.02 -14.47 -6.76
CA SER A 56 -5.41 -14.64 -6.30
C SER A 56 -5.69 -13.85 -5.01
N GLU A 57 -4.67 -13.19 -4.46
CA GLU A 57 -4.82 -12.39 -3.26
C GLU A 57 -5.39 -11.01 -3.54
N THR A 58 -6.20 -10.51 -2.60
CA THR A 58 -6.71 -9.13 -2.61
C THR A 58 -6.39 -8.41 -1.32
N VAL A 59 -6.17 -7.10 -1.41
CA VAL A 59 -6.03 -6.20 -0.26
C VAL A 59 -7.38 -5.59 0.12
N GLY A 60 -7.61 -5.50 1.42
CA GLY A 60 -8.81 -4.91 2.01
C GLY A 60 -8.50 -3.78 2.99
N LYS A 61 -9.53 -3.30 3.69
CA LYS A 61 -9.45 -2.15 4.62
C LYS A 61 -8.35 -2.29 5.69
N SER A 62 -8.10 -3.51 6.17
CA SER A 62 -7.05 -3.77 7.16
C SER A 62 -5.64 -3.58 6.59
N TRP A 63 -5.46 -3.86 5.30
CA TRP A 63 -4.17 -3.68 4.63
C TRP A 63 -3.87 -2.18 4.45
N ILE A 64 -4.82 -1.39 3.96
CA ILE A 64 -4.58 0.05 3.76
C ILE A 64 -4.28 0.77 5.09
N ARG A 65 -4.92 0.37 6.20
CA ARG A 65 -4.60 0.92 7.52
C ARG A 65 -3.14 0.64 7.92
N ARG A 66 -2.62 -0.57 7.63
CA ARG A 66 -1.22 -0.93 7.87
C ARG A 66 -0.28 -0.21 6.91
N PHE A 67 -0.66 -0.08 5.64
CA PHE A 67 0.09 0.66 4.62
C PHE A 67 0.26 2.12 5.05
N MET A 68 -0.82 2.82 5.38
CA MET A 68 -0.76 4.20 5.87
C MET A 68 0.08 4.32 7.16
N SER A 69 0.00 3.35 8.06
CA SER A 69 0.83 3.32 9.27
C SER A 69 2.34 3.22 8.98
N ARG A 70 2.74 2.68 7.82
CA ARG A 70 4.15 2.58 7.40
C ARG A 70 4.66 3.84 6.70
N TYR A 71 3.74 4.61 6.12
CA TYR A 71 4.05 5.82 5.37
C TYR A 71 3.37 7.04 6.00
N PRO A 72 3.75 7.43 7.23
CA PRO A 72 3.15 8.59 7.91
C PRO A 72 3.41 9.91 7.17
N GLN A 73 4.39 9.94 6.25
CA GLN A 73 4.69 11.11 5.41
C GLN A 73 3.66 11.35 4.29
N LEU A 74 2.84 10.35 3.94
CA LEU A 74 1.75 10.55 3.01
C LEU A 74 0.71 11.40 3.73
N LYS A 75 0.76 12.71 3.47
CA LYS A 75 -0.27 13.67 3.88
C LYS A 75 -1.53 13.52 3.04
N THR A 76 -1.82 12.32 2.51
CA THR A 76 -3.13 12.01 1.94
C THR A 76 -4.10 12.17 3.09
N ALA A 77 -4.60 13.39 3.23
CA ALA A 77 -5.48 13.84 4.26
C ALA A 77 -6.60 12.82 4.27
N LEU A 78 -6.59 12.04 5.34
CA LEU A 78 -7.75 11.38 5.84
C LEU A 78 -8.80 12.48 5.85
N GLY A 79 -9.70 12.45 4.88
CA GLY A 79 -11.00 13.08 5.00
C GLY A 79 -11.62 12.51 6.26
N GLN A 80 -11.29 13.11 7.39
CA GLN A 80 -12.12 13.15 8.58
C GLN A 80 -13.33 13.96 8.14
N LYS A 81 -14.30 13.27 7.55
CA LYS A 81 -15.65 13.80 7.44
C LYS A 81 -16.62 12.70 7.81
#